data_AF-A0A137Q1K3-F1
#
_entry.id   AF-A0A137Q1K3-F1
#
_cell.length_a   1.000
_cell.length_b   1.000
_cell.length_c   1.000
_cell.angle_alpha   90.00
_cell.angle_beta   90.00
_cell.angle_gamma   90.00
#
_symmetry.space_group_name_H-M   'P 1'
#
loop_
_entity.id
_entity.type
_entity.pdbx_description
1 polymer ?
#
loop_
_entity_poly.entity_id
_entity_poly.type
_entity_poly.pdbx_seq_one_letter_code
_entity_poly.pdbx_strand_id
1 'polypeptide(L)'
;MPSSVASLDSSSASSYDSDEEYRLAQEEWEESLQQLKQLVSVVLLPFVGKWMGRRWSHWAFARYLRLGLGKAFFFGDQRLVRA
;
A
#
# COMPACT_ATOMS: atom_id res chain seq x y z
N MET A 1 50.47 -16.74 19.01
CA MET A 1 49.76 -18.01 18.79
C MET A 1 48.29 -17.78 19.08
N PRO A 2 47.34 -18.14 18.19
CA PRO A 2 45.93 -17.85 18.39
C PRO A 2 45.28 -18.90 19.29
N SER A 3 44.56 -18.49 20.33
CA SER A 3 43.65 -19.36 21.09
C SER A 3 42.21 -18.95 20.80
N SER A 4 41.61 -19.73 19.91
CA SER A 4 40.26 -19.68 19.33
C SER A 4 39.14 -20.01 20.32
N VAL A 5 39.09 -19.36 21.48
CA VAL A 5 38.07 -19.60 22.53
C VAL A 5 36.98 -18.51 22.62
N ALA A 6 37.01 -17.50 21.75
CA ALA A 6 36.06 -16.38 21.80
C ALA A 6 34.89 -16.48 20.79
N SER A 7 34.63 -17.65 20.19
CA SER A 7 33.55 -17.84 19.19
C SER A 7 32.34 -18.63 19.69
N LEU A 8 32.26 -19.00 20.96
CA LEU A 8 31.14 -19.80 21.48
C LEU A 8 30.15 -19.01 22.36
N ASP A 9 30.42 -17.73 22.62
CA ASP A 9 29.50 -16.84 23.36
C ASP A 9 28.79 -15.82 22.45
N SER A 10 29.28 -15.65 21.21
CA SER A 10 28.69 -14.71 20.24
C SER A 10 27.33 -15.19 19.71
N SER A 11 27.02 -16.48 19.76
CA SER A 11 25.75 -17.04 19.25
C SER A 11 24.58 -16.94 20.22
N SER A 12 24.87 -16.70 21.50
CA SER A 12 23.87 -16.64 22.59
C SER A 12 23.51 -15.20 22.95
N ALA A 13 24.46 -14.27 22.79
CA ALA A 13 24.22 -12.83 22.89
C ALA A 13 23.59 -12.25 21.61
N SER A 14 23.92 -12.80 20.43
CA SER A 14 23.37 -12.31 19.15
C SER A 14 21.88 -12.55 18.97
N SER A 15 21.29 -13.54 19.65
CA SER A 15 19.85 -13.84 19.53
C SER A 15 18.98 -12.91 20.36
N TYR A 16 19.50 -12.38 21.48
CA TYR A 16 18.81 -11.35 22.25
C TYR A 16 19.02 -9.96 21.63
N ASP A 17 20.21 -9.69 21.09
CA ASP A 17 20.58 -8.46 20.35
C ASP A 17 19.83 -8.33 19.01
N SER A 18 19.58 -9.45 18.31
CA SER A 18 18.82 -9.42 17.06
C SER A 18 17.36 -9.02 17.27
N ASP A 19 16.71 -9.51 18.32
CA ASP A 19 15.29 -9.22 18.56
C ASP A 19 15.08 -7.75 18.94
N GLU A 20 16.00 -7.15 19.70
CA GLU A 20 15.97 -5.72 20.03
C GLU A 20 16.34 -4.83 18.84
N GLU A 21 17.32 -5.22 18.02
CA GLU A 21 17.66 -4.53 16.76
C GLU A 21 16.48 -4.57 15.77
N TYR A 22 15.79 -5.70 15.63
CA TYR A 22 14.58 -5.81 14.81
C TYR A 22 13.46 -4.89 15.29
N ARG A 23 13.32 -4.72 16.62
CA ARG A 23 12.32 -3.82 17.19
C ARG A 23 12.66 -2.35 16.94
N LEU A 24 13.92 -1.96 17.11
CA LEU A 24 14.42 -0.62 16.76
C LEU A 24 14.24 -0.31 15.27
N ALA A 25 14.60 -1.24 14.39
CA ALA A 25 14.43 -1.08 12.95
C ALA A 25 12.95 -0.96 12.55
N GLN A 26 12.05 -1.66 13.25
CA GLN A 26 10.60 -1.54 13.02
C GLN A 26 10.07 -0.17 13.46
N GLU A 27 10.54 0.36 14.59
CA GLU A 27 10.18 1.69 15.08
C GLU A 27 10.65 2.79 14.09
N GLU A 28 11.91 2.72 13.64
CA GLU A 28 12.46 3.62 12.62
C GLU A 28 11.69 3.53 11.29
N TRP A 29 11.29 2.32 10.89
CA TRP A 29 10.49 2.11 9.68
C TRP A 29 9.11 2.76 9.80
N GLU A 30 8.46 2.66 10.95
CA GLU A 30 7.15 3.24 11.20
C GLU A 30 7.19 4.78 11.14
N GLU A 31 8.24 5.39 11.71
CA GLU A 31 8.48 6.83 11.61
C GLU A 31 8.68 7.28 10.15
N SER A 32 9.50 6.54 9.39
CA SER A 32 9.74 6.82 7.97
C SER A 32 8.46 6.69 7.12
N LEU A 33 7.58 5.73 7.45
CA LEU A 33 6.30 5.55 6.78
C LEU A 33 5.30 6.66 7.09
N GLN A 34 5.27 7.14 8.32
CA GLN A 34 4.37 8.22 8.70
C GLN A 34 4.70 9.50 7.93
N GLN A 35 6.00 9.78 7.73
CA GLN A 35 6.46 10.88 6.89
C GLN A 35 6.11 10.67 5.41
N LEU A 36 6.33 9.45 4.89
CA LEU A 36 5.96 9.11 3.52
C LEU A 36 4.45 9.32 3.29
N LYS A 37 3.60 8.95 4.23
CA LYS A 37 2.14 9.14 4.15
C LYS A 37 1.74 10.60 3.96
N GLN A 38 2.45 11.53 4.59
CA GLN A 38 2.19 12.96 4.43
C GLN A 38 2.58 13.46 3.03
N LEU A 39 3.71 13.00 2.51
CA LEU A 39 4.12 13.32 1.14
C LEU A 39 3.18 12.69 0.10
N VAL A 40 2.81 11.43 0.33
CA VAL A 40 1.87 10.69 -0.51
C VAL A 40 0.53 11.40 -0.54
N SER A 41 -0.04 11.88 0.57
CA SER A 41 -1.31 12.60 0.50
C SER A 41 -1.22 13.90 -0.31
N VAL A 42 -0.15 14.66 -0.15
CA VAL A 42 0.07 15.93 -0.87
C VAL A 42 0.32 15.71 -2.37
N VAL A 43 0.95 14.61 -2.77
CA VAL A 43 1.31 14.35 -4.18
C VAL A 43 0.33 13.40 -4.87
N LEU A 44 -0.05 12.31 -4.22
CA LEU A 44 -0.95 11.28 -4.74
C LEU A 44 -2.37 11.82 -4.94
N LEU A 45 -2.92 12.57 -3.98
CA LEU A 45 -4.28 13.13 -4.11
C LEU A 45 -4.43 14.03 -5.34
N PRO A 46 -3.59 15.06 -5.58
CA PRO A 46 -3.73 15.88 -6.78
C PRO A 46 -3.40 15.11 -8.06
N PHE A 47 -2.48 14.14 -8.01
CA PHE A 47 -2.13 13.38 -9.21
C PHE A 47 -3.23 12.39 -9.62
N VAL A 48 -3.75 11.60 -8.67
CA VAL A 48 -4.90 10.71 -8.88
C VAL A 48 -6.13 11.54 -9.22
N GLY A 49 -6.36 12.66 -8.54
CA GLY A 49 -7.47 13.56 -8.84
C GLY A 49 -7.42 14.09 -10.28
N LYS A 50 -6.26 14.53 -10.76
CA LYS A 50 -6.09 15.02 -12.14
C LYS A 50 -6.23 13.91 -13.18
N TRP A 51 -5.74 12.71 -12.88
CA TRP A 51 -5.84 11.56 -13.77
C TRP A 51 -7.27 11.03 -13.87
N MET A 52 -7.93 10.87 -12.72
CA MET A 52 -9.32 10.42 -12.61
C MET A 52 -10.27 11.47 -13.21
N GLY A 53 -10.06 12.77 -12.95
CA GLY A 53 -10.92 13.83 -13.51
C GLY A 53 -10.93 13.92 -15.04
N ARG A 54 -9.79 13.73 -15.72
CA ARG A 54 -9.72 13.82 -17.20
C ARG A 54 -10.11 12.52 -17.90
N ARG A 55 -9.71 11.36 -17.38
CA ARG A 55 -9.99 10.08 -18.06
C ARG A 55 -11.30 9.43 -17.62
N TRP A 56 -11.72 9.62 -16.37
CA TRP A 56 -12.97 9.02 -15.90
C TRP A 56 -14.19 9.88 -16.19
N SER A 57 -14.07 11.19 -16.42
CA SER A 57 -15.24 12.02 -16.76
C SER A 57 -15.91 11.54 -18.05
N HIS A 58 -15.13 11.30 -19.11
CA HIS A 58 -15.66 10.77 -20.37
C HIS A 58 -16.21 9.35 -20.22
N TRP A 59 -15.51 8.48 -19.48
CA TRP A 59 -15.98 7.11 -19.25
C TRP A 59 -17.26 7.07 -18.41
N ALA A 60 -17.31 7.81 -17.31
CA ALA A 60 -18.47 7.90 -16.42
C ALA A 60 -19.66 8.56 -17.12
N PHE A 61 -19.44 9.60 -17.94
CA PHE A 61 -20.49 10.23 -18.73
C PHE A 61 -21.02 9.31 -19.84
N ALA A 62 -20.14 8.62 -20.57
CA ALA A 62 -20.55 7.64 -21.56
C ALA A 62 -21.31 6.46 -20.93
N ARG A 63 -20.86 6.00 -19.76
CA ARG A 63 -21.52 4.97 -18.95
C ARG A 63 -22.88 5.45 -18.44
N TYR A 64 -22.98 6.70 -18.00
CA TYR A 64 -24.20 7.35 -17.55
C TYR A 64 -25.24 7.45 -18.68
N LEU A 65 -24.83 7.93 -19.86
CA LEU A 65 -25.70 7.98 -21.04
C LEU A 65 -26.18 6.59 -21.47
N ARG A 66 -25.34 5.56 -21.30
CA ARG A 66 -25.65 4.19 -21.73
C ARG A 66 -26.53 3.40 -20.75
N LEU A 67 -26.45 3.69 -19.44
CA LEU A 67 -27.12 2.88 -18.39
C LEU A 67 -28.13 3.67 -17.53
N GLY A 68 -28.12 5.00 -17.56
CA GLY A 68 -28.93 5.87 -16.71
C GLY A 68 -28.55 5.83 -15.22
N LEU A 69 -29.21 6.66 -14.39
CA LEU A 69 -29.05 6.76 -12.91
C LEU A 69 -29.62 5.55 -12.12
N GLY A 70 -29.73 4.37 -12.74
CA GLY A 70 -30.35 3.18 -12.13
C GLY A 70 -29.35 2.21 -11.50
N LYS A 71 -29.84 1.16 -10.81
CA LYS A 71 -29.02 0.04 -10.30
C LYS A 71 -28.16 -0.63 -11.39
N ALA A 72 -28.55 -0.49 -12.66
CA ALA A 72 -27.78 -0.96 -13.82
C ALA A 72 -26.43 -0.23 -13.99
N PHE A 73 -26.29 1.02 -13.51
CA PHE A 73 -25.04 1.78 -13.55
C PHE A 73 -23.95 1.12 -12.70
N PHE A 74 -24.30 0.68 -11.49
CA PHE A 74 -23.37 0.10 -10.51
C PHE A 74 -23.25 -1.43 -10.62
N PHE A 75 -24.35 -2.14 -10.93
CA PHE A 75 -24.36 -3.61 -10.88
C PHE A 75 -24.28 -4.30 -12.25
N GLY A 76 -24.31 -3.55 -13.36
CA GLY A 76 -24.28 -4.13 -14.70
C GLY A 76 -25.55 -4.92 -15.04
N ASP A 77 -25.81 -5.10 -16.33
CA ASP A 77 -27.04 -5.73 -16.83
C ASP A 77 -27.05 -7.23 -16.45
N GLN A 78 -27.84 -7.62 -15.45
CA GLN A 78 -27.95 -9.02 -14.98
C GLN A 78 -28.67 -9.96 -15.97
N ARG A 79 -28.96 -9.50 -17.19
CA ARG A 79 -29.72 -10.28 -18.18
C ARG A 79 -28.91 -11.35 -18.91
N LEU A 80 -27.58 -11.37 -18.77
CA LEU A 80 -26.72 -12.37 -19.45
C LEU A 80 -26.50 -13.67 -18.66
N VAL A 81 -27.07 -13.84 -17.45
CA VAL A 81 -26.90 -15.08 -16.64
C VAL A 81 -28.02 -16.10 -16.91
N ARG A 82 -28.95 -15.83 -17.84
CA ARG A 82 -30.11 -16.71 -18.10
C ARG A 82 -30.43 -16.97 -19.59
N ALA A 83 -29.44 -16.89 -20.48
CA ALA A 83 -29.57 -17.36 -21.86
C ALA A 83 -28.70 -18.59 -22.08
#